data_AF-A0A6I4SMK3-F1
#
_entry.id   AF-A0A6I4SMK3-F1
#
_cell.length_a   1.000
_cell.length_b   1.000
_cell.length_c   1.000
_cell.angle_alpha   90.00
_cell.angle_beta   90.00
_cell.angle_gamma   90.00
#
_symmetry.space_group_name_H-M   'P 1'
#
loop_
_entity.id
_entity.type
_entity.pdbx_description
1 polymer ?
#
loop_
_entity_poly.entity_id
_entity_poly.type
_entity_poly.pdbx_seq_one_letter_code
_entity_poly.pdbx_strand_id
1 'polypeptide(L)'
;MAWKRTNLGKVFSYPLLSLAALLNVAGFQASANARENSVVSSSDDNSGLSRFEARTIDRYGPFEADRRWSTYRAMSELFDRFWRRPTSRRTLFDAPSKSLERSNFLIEDRDEDGSGEFFVLYPRGGNKNSQDFGAYFDLSGDGEPDWIVFYGGTAMTSSGGLFWWHQHGIDSNADGGFDIRVVGMIDMDGDGFPEEDATAWVYDSDHDGLIDRAEHIVEGRVTEIEPVNGYLPLNWVISPELEKQPRVGDAVSSLFGLIAADIDAQTGS
;
A
#
# COMPACT_ATOMS: atom_id res chain seq x y z
N MET A 1 -13.65 -1.02 -51.46
CA MET A 1 -13.44 -1.63 -50.12
C MET A 1 -12.40 -0.82 -49.39
N ALA A 2 -12.83 0.08 -48.51
CA ALA A 2 -11.96 1.02 -47.80
C ALA A 2 -11.83 0.58 -46.34
N TRP A 3 -10.61 0.32 -45.90
CA TRP A 3 -10.26 0.07 -44.50
C TRP A 3 -10.22 1.40 -43.73
N LYS A 4 -11.10 1.54 -42.73
CA LYS A 4 -11.00 2.60 -41.72
C LYS A 4 -10.15 2.09 -40.55
N ARG A 5 -8.99 2.70 -40.35
CA ARG A 5 -8.23 2.62 -39.09
C ARG A 5 -8.85 3.59 -38.09
N THR A 6 -9.32 3.10 -36.95
CA THR A 6 -9.67 3.93 -35.80
C THR A 6 -8.51 3.97 -34.83
N ASN A 7 -8.02 5.18 -34.57
CA ASN A 7 -7.01 5.52 -33.57
C ASN A 7 -7.51 5.16 -32.17
N LEU A 8 -6.80 4.27 -31.48
CA LEU A 8 -6.86 4.12 -30.03
C LEU A 8 -5.87 5.11 -29.41
N GLY A 9 -6.35 6.31 -29.12
CA GLY A 9 -5.69 7.24 -28.20
C GLY A 9 -6.53 7.35 -26.94
N LYS A 10 -6.44 6.37 -26.04
CA LYS A 10 -6.94 6.54 -24.66
C LYS A 10 -5.79 7.14 -23.84
N VAL A 11 -5.88 8.43 -23.59
CA VAL A 11 -5.11 9.11 -22.55
C VAL A 11 -5.73 8.67 -21.22
N PHE A 12 -5.02 7.84 -20.45
CA PHE A 12 -5.40 7.53 -19.08
C PHE A 12 -4.98 8.71 -18.19
N SER A 13 -5.93 9.61 -17.95
CA SER A 13 -5.80 10.68 -16.96
C SER A 13 -6.09 10.08 -15.59
N TYR A 14 -5.08 9.57 -14.89
CA TYR A 14 -5.23 9.25 -13.47
C TYR A 14 -5.09 10.54 -12.66
N PRO A 15 -6.09 10.95 -11.86
CA PRO A 15 -5.83 11.91 -10.80
C PRO A 15 -5.11 11.17 -9.66
N LEU A 16 -3.82 10.87 -9.86
CA LEU A 16 -2.88 10.73 -8.74
C LEU A 16 -2.52 12.13 -8.28
N LEU A 17 -3.49 12.78 -7.66
CA LEU A 17 -3.31 14.01 -6.91
C LEU A 17 -4.09 13.77 -5.64
N SER A 18 -3.34 13.40 -4.61
CA SER A 18 -3.73 13.49 -3.22
C SER A 18 -4.63 14.70 -3.04
N LEU A 19 -5.82 14.46 -2.49
CA LEU A 19 -6.79 15.47 -2.07
C LEU A 19 -6.25 16.22 -0.84
N ALA A 20 -4.99 16.64 -0.87
CA ALA A 20 -4.27 17.41 0.14
C ALA A 20 -4.09 18.89 -0.28
N ALA A 21 -4.90 19.37 -1.23
CA ALA A 21 -4.90 20.77 -1.65
C ALA A 21 -5.92 21.67 -0.93
N LEU A 22 -6.70 21.15 0.03
CA LEU A 22 -7.73 21.94 0.72
C LEU A 22 -7.78 21.61 2.22
N LEU A 23 -6.75 22.03 2.96
CA LEU A 23 -6.84 22.43 4.39
C LEU A 23 -5.49 23.05 4.82
N ASN A 24 -5.19 24.23 4.27
CA ASN A 24 -4.28 25.18 4.91
C ASN A 24 -5.02 25.82 6.09
N VAL A 25 -5.00 25.20 7.27
CA VAL A 25 -5.39 25.85 8.53
C VAL A 25 -4.41 25.49 9.65
N ALA A 26 -3.61 26.50 10.02
CA ALA A 26 -2.96 26.71 11.30
C ALA A 26 -1.93 25.66 11.82
N GLY A 27 -0.68 25.94 11.46
CA GLY A 27 0.57 25.77 12.23
C GLY A 27 0.56 24.99 13.55
N PHE A 28 1.23 23.84 13.53
CA PHE A 28 1.97 23.31 14.68
C PHE A 28 3.43 23.06 14.23
N GLN A 29 4.31 24.03 14.48
CA GLN A 29 5.75 23.85 14.31
C GLN A 29 6.32 23.23 15.59
N ALA A 30 6.54 21.92 15.60
CA ALA A 30 7.46 21.30 16.54
C ALA A 30 8.88 21.46 16.00
N SER A 31 9.67 22.35 16.62
CA SER A 31 11.10 22.50 16.35
C SER A 31 11.84 21.27 16.89
N ALA A 32 12.41 20.47 16.00
CA ALA A 32 13.40 19.45 16.34
C ALA A 32 14.80 19.96 15.96
N ASN A 33 15.57 20.36 16.97
CA ASN A 33 17.00 20.64 16.80
C ASN A 33 17.74 19.31 16.59
N ALA A 34 18.29 19.12 15.40
CA ALA A 34 19.19 18.01 15.10
C ALA A 34 20.54 18.24 15.80
N ARG A 35 20.88 17.38 16.77
CA ARG A 35 22.26 17.18 17.22
C ARG A 35 22.91 16.15 16.32
N GLU A 36 24.01 16.54 15.66
CA GLU A 36 24.96 15.60 15.06
C GLU A 36 25.57 14.75 16.18
N ASN A 37 25.31 13.44 16.16
CA ASN A 37 26.03 12.47 16.97
C ASN A 37 26.66 11.43 16.04
N SER A 38 27.96 11.23 16.21
CA SER A 38 28.79 10.26 15.51
C SER A 38 28.26 8.83 15.66
N VAL A 39 28.12 8.14 14.53
CA VAL A 39 27.72 6.74 14.43
C VAL A 39 28.85 5.86 14.96
N VAL A 40 28.62 5.23 16.10
CA VAL A 40 29.36 4.04 16.52
C VAL A 40 28.58 2.85 15.95
N SER A 41 29.14 2.21 14.93
CA SER A 41 28.65 0.94 14.42
C SER A 41 28.99 -0.17 15.43
N SER A 42 28.08 -0.48 16.34
CA SER A 42 28.16 -1.75 17.09
C SER A 42 27.35 -2.79 16.34
N SER A 43 28.05 -3.75 15.73
CA SER A 43 27.54 -4.90 14.98
C SER A 43 26.85 -5.96 15.84
N ASP A 44 26.10 -5.55 16.87
CA ASP A 44 25.21 -6.43 17.63
C ASP A 44 23.79 -6.31 17.05
N ASP A 45 23.69 -6.50 15.73
CA ASP A 45 22.46 -6.49 14.90
C ASP A 45 21.64 -7.76 15.13
N ASN A 46 20.96 -7.82 16.27
CA ASN A 46 19.89 -8.79 16.49
C ASN A 46 18.98 -8.33 17.64
N SER A 47 18.46 -7.12 17.52
CA SER A 47 17.42 -6.63 18.41
C SER A 47 16.30 -7.70 18.49
N GLY A 48 15.70 -7.91 19.67
CA GLY A 48 14.63 -8.91 19.79
C GLY A 48 13.43 -8.65 18.87
N LEU A 49 13.36 -7.44 18.31
CA LEU A 49 12.37 -6.95 17.38
C LEU A 49 12.59 -7.49 15.97
N SER A 50 13.78 -7.35 15.36
CA SER A 50 14.02 -7.89 14.01
C SER A 50 13.74 -9.40 13.95
N ARG A 51 14.03 -10.12 15.04
CA ARG A 51 13.65 -11.53 15.21
C ARG A 51 12.14 -11.78 15.29
N PHE A 52 11.35 -10.86 15.82
CA PHE A 52 9.89 -10.94 15.79
C PHE A 52 9.35 -10.69 14.38
N GLU A 53 9.87 -9.66 13.70
CA GLU A 53 9.50 -9.32 12.33
C GLU A 53 9.80 -10.49 11.37
N ALA A 54 11.04 -10.98 11.34
CA ALA A 54 11.44 -12.14 10.53
C ALA A 54 10.60 -13.40 10.84
N ARG A 55 10.38 -13.73 12.11
CA ARG A 55 9.51 -14.88 12.48
C ARG A 55 8.05 -14.70 12.05
N THR A 56 7.58 -13.46 11.93
CA THR A 56 6.23 -13.17 11.48
C THR A 56 6.12 -13.40 9.98
N ILE A 57 7.10 -12.90 9.21
CA ILE A 57 7.24 -13.16 7.77
C ILE A 57 7.35 -14.67 7.53
N ASP A 58 8.30 -15.37 8.16
CA ASP A 58 8.49 -16.84 8.06
C ASP A 58 7.22 -17.63 8.37
N ARG A 59 6.39 -17.15 9.30
CA ARG A 59 5.16 -17.84 9.70
C ARG A 59 4.07 -17.71 8.66
N TYR A 60 3.97 -16.55 8.01
CA TYR A 60 2.85 -16.20 7.14
C TYR A 60 3.19 -16.23 5.65
N GLY A 61 4.47 -16.44 5.30
CA GLY A 61 4.95 -16.72 3.96
C GLY A 61 4.99 -18.23 3.64
N PRO A 62 4.85 -18.62 2.36
CA PRO A 62 4.35 -17.78 1.26
C PRO A 62 2.85 -17.46 1.44
N PHE A 63 2.28 -16.60 0.59
CA PHE A 63 0.86 -16.30 0.62
C PHE A 63 0.00 -17.57 0.49
N GLU A 64 -1.00 -17.71 1.35
CA GLU A 64 -1.96 -18.80 1.30
C GLU A 64 -3.38 -18.27 1.49
N ALA A 65 -4.28 -18.59 0.55
CA ALA A 65 -5.66 -18.12 0.56
C ALA A 65 -6.39 -18.49 1.87
N ASP A 66 -6.16 -19.68 2.44
CA ASP A 66 -6.79 -20.13 3.68
C ASP A 66 -6.33 -19.33 4.92
N ARG A 67 -5.16 -18.70 4.85
CA ARG A 67 -4.56 -17.89 5.93
C ARG A 67 -4.63 -16.39 5.67
N ARG A 68 -5.18 -15.96 4.53
CA ARG A 68 -5.16 -14.57 4.04
C ARG A 68 -5.56 -13.52 5.06
N TRP A 69 -6.59 -13.76 5.87
CA TRP A 69 -6.99 -12.82 6.93
C TRP A 69 -5.94 -12.68 8.03
N SER A 70 -5.37 -13.81 8.50
CA SER A 70 -4.32 -13.78 9.51
C SER A 70 -3.02 -13.17 9.00
N THR A 71 -2.67 -13.42 7.73
CA THR A 71 -1.55 -12.78 7.04
C THR A 71 -1.77 -11.28 6.93
N TYR A 72 -2.96 -10.84 6.51
CA TYR A 72 -3.31 -9.42 6.44
C TYR A 72 -3.12 -8.71 7.77
N ARG A 73 -3.67 -9.27 8.86
CA ARG A 73 -3.52 -8.72 10.22
C ARG A 73 -2.06 -8.61 10.63
N ALA A 74 -1.27 -9.65 10.36
CA ALA A 74 0.15 -9.67 10.67
C ALA A 74 0.92 -8.58 9.90
N MET A 75 0.69 -8.44 8.59
CA MET A 75 1.36 -7.43 7.78
C MET A 75 0.93 -6.01 8.14
N SER A 76 -0.35 -5.78 8.48
CA SER A 76 -0.80 -4.50 9.03
C SER A 76 -0.13 -4.18 10.37
N GLU A 77 0.02 -5.17 11.27
CA GLU A 77 0.72 -4.97 12.55
C GLU A 77 2.20 -4.62 12.34
N LEU A 78 2.88 -5.31 11.41
CA LEU A 78 4.27 -5.01 11.05
C LEU A 78 4.41 -3.60 10.47
N PHE A 79 3.54 -3.23 9.53
CA PHE A 79 3.49 -1.88 8.99
C PHE A 79 3.30 -0.82 10.10
N ASP A 80 2.34 -1.00 11.00
CA ASP A 80 2.09 -0.09 12.11
C ASP A 80 3.30 0.04 13.04
N ARG A 81 4.00 -1.07 13.30
CA ARG A 81 5.24 -1.06 14.08
C ARG A 81 6.33 -0.27 13.38
N PHE A 82 6.57 -0.51 12.09
CA PHE A 82 7.55 0.26 11.32
C PHE A 82 7.18 1.73 11.25
N TRP A 83 5.90 2.06 11.01
CA TRP A 83 5.44 3.44 10.92
C TRP A 83 5.67 4.21 12.23
N ARG A 84 5.39 3.60 13.39
CA ARG A 84 5.54 4.21 14.71
C ARG A 84 6.99 4.33 15.17
N ARG A 85 7.94 3.64 14.53
CA ARG A 85 9.36 3.79 14.85
C ARG A 85 9.83 5.19 14.43
N PRO A 86 10.78 5.79 15.19
CA PRO A 86 11.48 6.97 14.71
C PRO A 86 12.03 6.71 13.31
N THR A 87 12.04 7.76 12.47
CA THR A 87 12.67 7.72 11.16
C THR A 87 14.07 7.13 11.29
N SER A 88 14.40 6.15 10.46
CA SER A 88 15.68 5.46 10.55
C SER A 88 16.83 6.45 10.38
N ARG A 89 17.91 6.23 11.11
CA ARG A 89 19.18 6.93 10.83
C ARG A 89 19.83 6.41 9.55
N ARG A 90 19.40 5.25 9.08
CA ARG A 90 19.91 4.54 7.90
C ARG A 90 18.89 4.61 6.77
N THR A 91 19.02 5.65 5.97
CA THR A 91 18.44 5.67 4.63
C THR A 91 19.30 4.79 3.74
N LEU A 92 18.73 3.68 3.26
CA LEU A 92 19.42 2.79 2.32
C LEU A 92 19.42 3.37 0.91
N PHE A 93 18.32 4.04 0.56
CA PHE A 93 18.14 4.62 -0.77
C PHE A 93 17.38 5.94 -0.72
N ASP A 94 17.75 6.89 -1.58
CA ASP A 94 17.06 8.17 -1.76
C ASP A 94 17.37 8.77 -3.13
N ALA A 95 16.49 8.59 -4.11
CA ALA A 95 16.66 9.19 -5.43
C ALA A 95 15.31 9.40 -6.16
N PRO A 96 15.31 10.04 -7.34
CA PRO A 96 14.11 10.13 -8.16
C PRO A 96 13.51 8.76 -8.45
N SER A 97 12.19 8.64 -8.30
CA SER A 97 11.43 7.47 -8.72
C SER A 97 11.54 7.28 -10.24
N LYS A 98 11.68 6.03 -10.67
CA LYS A 98 11.68 5.63 -12.09
C LYS A 98 10.26 5.47 -12.61
N SER A 99 9.33 5.08 -11.74
CA SER A 99 7.94 4.72 -12.08
C SER A 99 6.94 5.86 -11.88
N LEU A 100 7.17 6.74 -10.91
CA LEU A 100 6.28 7.83 -10.51
C LEU A 100 6.91 9.18 -10.82
N GLU A 101 6.49 9.75 -11.96
CA GLU A 101 7.00 11.04 -12.42
C GLU A 101 6.88 12.11 -11.31
N ARG A 102 7.96 12.89 -11.14
CA ARG A 102 8.06 14.01 -10.18
C ARG A 102 8.12 13.61 -8.71
N SER A 103 8.21 12.32 -8.41
CA SER A 103 8.47 11.83 -7.05
C SER A 103 9.93 11.43 -6.88
N ASN A 104 10.42 11.56 -5.65
CA ASN A 104 11.55 10.82 -5.15
C ASN A 104 11.03 9.59 -4.39
N PHE A 105 11.84 8.53 -4.40
CA PHE A 105 11.63 7.27 -3.70
C PHE A 105 12.75 7.11 -2.68
N LEU A 106 12.38 6.84 -1.43
CA LEU A 106 13.31 6.63 -0.33
C LEU A 106 12.99 5.32 0.35
N ILE A 107 14.03 4.52 0.65
CA ILE A 107 13.94 3.26 1.39
C ILE A 107 14.70 3.40 2.71
N GLU A 108 14.06 2.99 3.79
CA GLU A 108 14.57 3.01 5.16
C GLU A 108 14.64 1.59 5.72
N ASP A 109 15.76 1.32 6.38
CA ASP A 109 15.97 0.17 7.25
C ASP A 109 15.47 0.56 8.65
N ARG A 110 14.20 0.28 8.97
CA ARG A 110 13.58 0.76 10.22
C ARG A 110 13.79 -0.18 11.40
N ASP A 111 14.32 -1.37 11.18
CA ASP A 111 14.68 -2.30 12.26
C ASP A 111 16.18 -2.51 12.44
N GLU A 112 16.98 -1.79 11.66
CA GLU A 112 18.43 -1.77 11.68
C GLU A 112 19.02 -3.16 11.39
N ASP A 113 18.32 -4.00 10.60
CA ASP A 113 18.79 -5.34 10.25
C ASP A 113 19.65 -5.38 8.96
N GLY A 114 19.74 -4.24 8.26
CA GLY A 114 20.49 -4.08 7.03
C GLY A 114 19.68 -4.22 5.75
N SER A 115 18.42 -4.61 5.83
CA SER A 115 17.44 -4.67 4.75
C SER A 115 16.55 -3.42 4.78
N GLY A 116 15.82 -3.18 3.69
CA GLY A 116 14.84 -2.11 3.62
C GLY A 116 13.45 -2.70 3.64
N GLU A 117 12.56 -2.17 4.48
CA GLU A 117 11.17 -2.63 4.58
C GLU A 117 10.20 -1.47 4.49
N PHE A 118 10.68 -0.22 4.64
CA PHE A 118 9.83 0.96 4.69
C PHE A 118 10.19 1.93 3.57
N PHE A 119 9.19 2.42 2.85
CA PHE A 119 9.39 3.36 1.77
C PHE A 119 8.63 4.67 1.97
N VAL A 120 9.16 5.76 1.41
CA VAL A 120 8.53 7.07 1.36
C VAL A 120 8.60 7.62 -0.06
N LEU A 121 7.45 8.00 -0.60
CA LEU A 121 7.31 8.77 -1.83
C LEU A 121 7.18 10.24 -1.46
N TYR A 122 7.98 11.12 -2.04
CA TYR A 122 7.87 12.55 -1.74
C TYR A 122 8.17 13.42 -2.96
N PRO A 123 7.63 14.65 -3.05
CA PRO A 123 7.82 15.49 -4.24
C PRO A 123 9.29 15.80 -4.51
N ARG A 124 9.69 15.77 -5.78
CA ARG A 124 11.07 16.10 -6.19
C ARG A 124 11.42 17.54 -5.81
N GLY A 125 12.49 17.70 -5.04
CA GLY A 125 12.91 19.01 -4.50
C GLY A 125 12.05 19.52 -3.33
N GLY A 126 11.09 18.71 -2.87
CA GLY A 126 10.30 18.95 -1.66
C GLY A 126 11.01 18.46 -0.40
N ASN A 127 10.33 18.60 0.74
CA ASN A 127 10.76 17.96 1.98
C ASN A 127 10.31 16.49 1.98
N LYS A 128 10.93 15.69 2.85
CA LYS A 128 10.61 14.26 3.02
C LYS A 128 9.35 14.03 3.88
N ASN A 129 8.64 15.09 4.28
CA ASN A 129 7.40 14.95 5.04
C ASN A 129 6.26 14.67 4.06
N SER A 130 6.00 13.39 3.82
CA SER A 130 4.96 12.94 2.90
C SER A 130 3.88 12.14 3.62
N GLN A 131 2.69 12.14 3.03
CA GLN A 131 1.62 11.20 3.37
C GLN A 131 1.64 9.96 2.47
N ASP A 132 2.54 9.91 1.48
CA ASP A 132 2.66 8.79 0.57
C ASP A 132 3.83 7.92 1.04
N PHE A 133 3.56 6.94 1.87
CA PHE A 133 4.58 6.04 2.43
C PHE A 133 3.98 4.65 2.68
N GLY A 134 4.83 3.68 2.96
CA GLY A 134 4.39 2.32 3.17
C GLY A 134 5.46 1.39 3.69
N ALA A 135 5.11 0.12 3.78
CA ALA A 135 6.06 -0.97 4.00
C ALA A 135 5.88 -2.03 2.92
N TYR A 136 6.92 -2.84 2.71
CA TYR A 136 6.87 -3.99 1.82
C TYR A 136 7.52 -5.21 2.48
N PHE A 137 7.12 -6.40 2.03
CA PHE A 137 7.54 -7.67 2.61
C PHE A 137 7.74 -8.69 1.49
N ASP A 138 8.89 -9.36 1.52
CA ASP A 138 9.21 -10.56 0.75
C ASP A 138 8.78 -11.78 1.59
N LEU A 139 7.65 -12.38 1.22
CA LEU A 139 7.07 -13.54 1.89
C LEU A 139 7.54 -14.87 1.27
N SER A 140 8.00 -14.85 0.03
CA SER A 140 8.45 -16.02 -0.73
C SER A 140 9.95 -16.32 -0.51
N GLY A 141 10.71 -15.29 -0.12
CA GLY A 141 12.16 -15.32 0.10
C GLY A 141 12.98 -15.20 -1.19
N ASP A 142 12.40 -14.68 -2.27
CA ASP A 142 13.07 -14.55 -3.57
C ASP A 142 13.74 -13.18 -3.81
N GLY A 143 13.56 -12.24 -2.87
CA GLY A 143 14.11 -10.90 -2.94
C GLY A 143 13.20 -9.88 -3.62
N GLU A 144 12.01 -10.26 -4.07
CA GLU A 144 10.99 -9.37 -4.62
C GLU A 144 9.85 -9.11 -3.59
N PRO A 145 9.17 -7.95 -3.65
CA PRO A 145 8.06 -7.68 -2.74
C PRO A 145 6.79 -8.48 -3.07
N ASP A 146 6.42 -9.46 -2.25
CA ASP A 146 5.11 -10.13 -2.37
C ASP A 146 3.96 -9.33 -1.78
N TRP A 147 4.25 -8.45 -0.81
CA TRP A 147 3.22 -7.75 -0.07
C TRP A 147 3.60 -6.29 0.17
N ILE A 148 2.78 -5.36 -0.31
CA ILE A 148 2.99 -3.91 -0.12
C ILE A 148 1.83 -3.34 0.69
N VAL A 149 2.13 -2.61 1.75
CA VAL A 149 1.16 -1.80 2.51
C VAL A 149 1.43 -0.34 2.19
N PHE A 150 0.46 0.35 1.61
CA PHE A 150 0.55 1.77 1.27
C PHE A 150 -0.41 2.58 2.15
N TYR A 151 0.11 3.58 2.86
CA TYR A 151 -0.70 4.52 3.64
C TYR A 151 -1.51 5.41 2.69
N GLY A 152 -2.83 5.30 2.75
CA GLY A 152 -3.75 6.05 1.88
C GLY A 152 -4.04 7.46 2.40
N GLY A 153 -3.55 7.82 3.58
CA GLY A 153 -3.72 9.13 4.16
C GLY A 153 -4.83 9.19 5.21
N THR A 154 -5.38 10.40 5.31
CA THR A 154 -6.36 10.80 6.30
C THR A 154 -7.68 11.08 5.60
N ALA A 155 -8.74 10.38 5.99
CA ALA A 155 -10.09 10.61 5.51
C ALA A 155 -10.99 11.18 6.63
N MET A 156 -11.95 12.02 6.24
CA MET A 156 -12.96 12.55 7.15
C MET A 156 -14.35 12.19 6.61
N THR A 157 -15.18 11.60 7.46
CA THR A 157 -16.58 11.28 7.15
C THR A 157 -17.44 12.53 7.16
N SER A 158 -18.64 12.44 6.57
CA SER A 158 -19.62 13.54 6.52
C SER A 158 -20.07 14.01 7.92
N SER A 159 -19.97 13.14 8.92
CA SER A 159 -20.27 13.41 10.34
C SER A 159 -19.09 14.00 11.12
N GLY A 160 -17.92 14.18 10.49
CA GLY A 160 -16.72 14.74 11.09
C GLY A 160 -15.81 13.72 11.79
N GLY A 161 -16.09 12.42 11.68
CA GLY A 161 -15.17 11.37 12.14
C GLY A 161 -13.93 11.30 11.25
N LEU A 162 -12.76 11.11 11.86
CA LEU A 162 -11.45 11.14 11.22
C LEU A 162 -10.83 9.74 11.25
N PHE A 163 -10.41 9.21 10.10
CA PHE A 163 -9.97 7.82 9.97
C PHE A 163 -8.73 7.71 9.10
N TRP A 164 -7.78 6.90 9.57
CA TRP A 164 -6.58 6.51 8.83
C TRP A 164 -6.87 5.24 8.05
N TRP A 165 -6.25 5.13 6.89
CA TRP A 165 -6.46 3.97 6.06
C TRP A 165 -5.22 3.64 5.26
N HIS A 166 -5.15 2.37 4.90
CA HIS A 166 -4.10 1.81 4.09
C HIS A 166 -4.72 0.89 3.04
N GLN A 167 -3.98 0.70 1.95
CA GLN A 167 -4.27 -0.29 0.94
C GLN A 167 -3.17 -1.31 0.92
N HIS A 168 -3.50 -2.55 0.59
CA HIS A 168 -2.50 -3.58 0.39
C HIS A 168 -2.51 -4.02 -1.08
N GLY A 169 -1.32 -4.23 -1.62
CA GLY A 169 -1.11 -5.03 -2.81
C GLY A 169 -0.51 -6.36 -2.38
N ILE A 170 -0.99 -7.45 -2.96
CA ILE A 170 -0.43 -8.79 -2.76
C ILE A 170 -0.15 -9.39 -4.14
N ASP A 171 1.10 -9.78 -4.38
CA ASP A 171 1.47 -10.78 -5.37
C ASP A 171 1.23 -12.15 -4.74
N SER A 172 0.27 -12.87 -5.28
CA SER A 172 -0.23 -14.11 -4.66
C SER A 172 0.45 -15.36 -5.20
N ASN A 173 1.20 -15.24 -6.29
CA ASN A 173 1.84 -16.33 -7.00
C ASN A 173 3.38 -16.17 -7.15
N ALA A 174 3.94 -15.07 -6.64
CA ALA A 174 5.34 -14.68 -6.71
C ALA A 174 5.86 -14.58 -8.16
N ASP A 175 5.11 -13.88 -9.03
CA ASP A 175 5.48 -13.63 -10.43
C ASP A 175 5.87 -12.17 -10.74
N GLY A 176 5.89 -11.32 -9.72
CA GLY A 176 6.13 -9.87 -9.77
C GLY A 176 4.85 -9.08 -10.06
N GLY A 177 3.74 -9.75 -10.34
CA GLY A 177 2.42 -9.20 -10.61
C GLY A 177 1.55 -9.12 -9.35
N PHE A 178 1.02 -7.93 -9.06
CA PHE A 178 0.10 -7.76 -7.94
C PHE A 178 -1.32 -8.17 -8.31
N ASP A 179 -1.72 -9.35 -7.87
CA ASP A 179 -3.01 -9.99 -8.19
C ASP A 179 -4.15 -9.55 -7.27
N ILE A 180 -3.83 -9.12 -6.06
CA ILE A 180 -4.85 -8.81 -5.05
C ILE A 180 -4.66 -7.39 -4.56
N ARG A 181 -5.75 -6.63 -4.53
CA ARG A 181 -5.84 -5.33 -3.87
C ARG A 181 -6.77 -5.42 -2.68
N VAL A 182 -6.28 -5.04 -1.51
CA VAL A 182 -7.08 -4.93 -0.29
C VAL A 182 -7.31 -3.46 0.05
N VAL A 183 -8.56 -3.09 0.30
CA VAL A 183 -8.93 -1.77 0.79
C VAL A 183 -9.67 -1.89 2.12
N GLY A 184 -9.32 -1.03 3.08
CA GLY A 184 -10.09 -0.83 4.30
C GLY A 184 -11.19 0.21 4.12
N MET A 185 -11.69 0.71 5.25
CA MET A 185 -12.77 1.71 5.29
C MET A 185 -14.08 1.26 4.62
N ILE A 186 -14.50 0.04 4.93
CA ILE A 186 -15.73 -0.55 4.42
C ILE A 186 -16.87 -0.22 5.38
N ASP A 187 -18.02 0.19 4.84
CA ASP A 187 -19.28 0.50 5.56
C ASP A 187 -20.36 -0.52 5.17
N MET A 188 -20.49 -1.57 5.96
CA MET A 188 -21.32 -2.73 5.73
C MET A 188 -22.79 -2.48 6.11
N ASP A 189 -23.05 -1.63 7.10
CA ASP A 189 -24.42 -1.33 7.56
C ASP A 189 -25.04 -0.07 6.93
N GLY A 190 -24.23 0.72 6.21
CA GLY A 190 -24.65 1.91 5.48
C GLY A 190 -24.85 3.14 6.36
N ASP A 191 -24.27 3.17 7.56
CA ASP A 191 -24.37 4.32 8.47
C ASP A 191 -23.38 5.46 8.14
N GLY A 192 -22.52 5.26 7.15
CA GLY A 192 -21.52 6.21 6.69
C GLY A 192 -20.19 6.15 7.45
N PHE A 193 -20.01 5.18 8.34
CA PHE A 193 -18.79 4.93 9.08
C PHE A 193 -18.19 3.58 8.70
N PRO A 194 -16.85 3.47 8.67
CA PRO A 194 -16.24 2.19 8.39
C PRO A 194 -16.33 1.25 9.60
N GLU A 195 -16.65 -0.03 9.39
CA GLU A 195 -16.51 -1.02 10.45
C GLU A 195 -15.06 -1.34 10.76
N GLU A 196 -14.81 -1.58 12.05
CA GLU A 196 -13.55 -2.14 12.52
C GLU A 196 -13.37 -3.55 11.92
N ASP A 197 -12.14 -3.86 11.50
CA ASP A 197 -11.78 -5.17 10.97
C ASP A 197 -12.60 -5.63 9.75
N ALA A 198 -13.15 -4.66 8.99
CA ALA A 198 -13.78 -4.88 7.70
C ALA A 198 -12.88 -4.44 6.54
N THR A 199 -12.72 -5.32 5.55
CA THR A 199 -11.92 -5.07 4.34
C THR A 199 -12.65 -5.57 3.11
N ALA A 200 -12.38 -4.95 1.97
CA ALA A 200 -12.76 -5.48 0.66
C ALA A 200 -11.50 -5.90 -0.10
N TRP A 201 -11.53 -7.11 -0.63
CA TRP A 201 -10.44 -7.73 -1.38
C TRP A 201 -10.89 -7.87 -2.82
N VAL A 202 -10.08 -7.34 -3.73
CA VAL A 202 -10.32 -7.37 -5.17
C VAL A 202 -9.25 -8.26 -5.78
N TYR A 203 -9.67 -9.22 -6.60
CA TYR A 203 -8.80 -10.29 -7.11
C TYR A 203 -8.74 -10.28 -8.63
N ASP A 204 -7.53 -10.41 -9.15
CA ASP A 204 -7.19 -11.01 -10.43
C ASP A 204 -6.90 -12.48 -10.14
N SER A 205 -7.74 -13.37 -10.66
CA SER A 205 -7.76 -14.78 -10.29
C SER A 205 -7.06 -15.67 -11.29
N ASP A 206 -6.93 -15.20 -12.53
CA ASP A 206 -6.26 -15.88 -13.61
C ASP A 206 -4.94 -15.21 -14.02
N HIS A 207 -4.54 -14.15 -13.30
CA HIS A 207 -3.26 -13.44 -13.41
C HIS A 207 -3.12 -12.73 -14.76
N ASP A 208 -4.21 -12.19 -15.30
CA ASP A 208 -4.22 -11.45 -16.58
C ASP A 208 -4.04 -9.93 -16.42
N GLY A 209 -3.90 -9.47 -15.19
CA GLY A 209 -3.79 -8.08 -14.75
C GLY A 209 -5.14 -7.40 -14.49
N LEU A 210 -6.27 -8.09 -14.66
CA LEU A 210 -7.62 -7.54 -14.57
C LEU A 210 -8.42 -8.12 -13.41
N ILE A 211 -9.35 -7.32 -12.91
CA ILE A 211 -10.22 -7.70 -11.80
C ILE A 211 -11.25 -8.72 -12.28
N ASP A 212 -11.33 -9.86 -11.61
CA ASP A 212 -12.35 -10.88 -11.82
C ASP A 212 -13.48 -10.84 -10.80
N ARG A 213 -13.12 -10.70 -9.52
CA ARG A 213 -14.05 -10.82 -8.40
C ARG A 213 -13.63 -9.97 -7.21
N ALA A 214 -14.54 -9.83 -6.24
CA ALA A 214 -14.21 -9.25 -4.96
C ALA A 214 -14.95 -9.94 -3.80
N GLU A 215 -14.41 -9.78 -2.61
CA GLU A 215 -14.95 -10.31 -1.36
C GLU A 215 -14.89 -9.25 -0.27
N HIS A 216 -15.90 -9.22 0.61
CA HIS A 216 -15.78 -8.62 1.93
C HIS A 216 -15.19 -9.65 2.89
N ILE A 217 -14.21 -9.22 3.69
CA ILE A 217 -13.69 -9.99 4.82
C ILE A 217 -13.89 -9.17 6.08
N VAL A 218 -14.73 -9.67 6.99
CA VAL A 218 -15.07 -9.04 8.28
C VAL A 218 -14.77 -10.01 9.40
N GLU A 219 -13.79 -9.70 10.25
CA GLU A 219 -13.31 -10.59 11.31
C GLU A 219 -12.97 -12.02 10.79
N GLY A 220 -12.46 -12.11 9.56
CA GLY A 220 -12.13 -13.38 8.90
C GLY A 220 -13.32 -14.12 8.28
N ARG A 221 -14.55 -13.60 8.40
CA ARG A 221 -15.70 -14.12 7.65
C ARG A 221 -15.71 -13.53 6.25
N VAL A 222 -15.82 -14.41 5.26
CA VAL A 222 -15.76 -14.07 3.85
C VAL A 222 -17.17 -14.01 3.27
N THR A 223 -17.49 -12.94 2.56
CA THR A 223 -18.72 -12.78 1.77
C THR A 223 -18.35 -12.32 0.37
N GLU A 224 -18.80 -13.03 -0.66
CA GLU A 224 -18.57 -12.63 -2.06
C GLU A 224 -19.35 -11.34 -2.39
N ILE A 225 -18.73 -10.48 -3.19
CA ILE A 225 -19.32 -9.22 -3.66
C ILE A 225 -19.84 -9.45 -5.08
N GLU A 226 -21.17 -9.54 -5.21
CA GLU A 226 -21.84 -9.68 -6.50
C GLU A 226 -21.74 -8.37 -7.32
N PRO A 227 -21.24 -8.42 -8.58
CA PRO A 227 -21.17 -7.23 -9.41
C PRO A 227 -22.54 -6.66 -9.76
N VAL A 228 -22.69 -5.33 -9.66
CA VAL A 228 -23.89 -4.59 -10.06
C VAL A 228 -23.56 -3.76 -11.31
N ASN A 229 -24.09 -4.16 -12.47
CA ASN A 229 -23.75 -3.57 -13.78
C ASN A 229 -22.24 -3.59 -14.08
N GLY A 230 -21.56 -4.63 -13.58
CA GLY A 230 -20.11 -4.83 -13.68
C GLY A 230 -19.28 -4.04 -12.67
N TYR A 231 -19.89 -3.16 -11.86
CA TYR A 231 -19.20 -2.50 -10.74
C TYR A 231 -19.24 -3.39 -9.50
N LEU A 232 -18.18 -3.35 -8.70
CA LEU A 232 -18.07 -4.09 -7.46
C LEU A 232 -18.48 -3.16 -6.30
N PRO A 233 -19.65 -3.33 -5.68
CA PRO A 233 -20.08 -2.50 -4.55
C PRO A 233 -19.23 -2.81 -3.32
N LEU A 234 -18.03 -2.25 -3.25
CA LEU A 234 -17.11 -2.49 -2.12
C LEU A 234 -17.63 -1.89 -0.82
N ASN A 235 -18.62 -0.99 -0.88
CA ASN A 235 -19.06 -0.16 0.25
C ASN A 235 -17.93 0.68 0.84
N TRP A 236 -17.05 1.19 -0.02
CA TRP A 236 -15.91 1.98 0.41
C TRP A 236 -16.32 3.41 0.75
N VAL A 237 -16.16 3.80 2.03
CA VAL A 237 -16.60 5.10 2.57
C VAL A 237 -16.00 6.30 1.83
N ILE A 238 -14.78 6.16 1.29
CA ILE A 238 -14.09 7.24 0.58
C ILE A 238 -14.77 7.55 -0.77
N SER A 239 -15.44 6.57 -1.37
CA SER A 239 -16.04 6.68 -2.70
C SER A 239 -17.36 5.92 -2.77
N PRO A 240 -18.40 6.36 -2.02
CA PRO A 240 -19.61 5.57 -1.84
C PRO A 240 -20.44 5.41 -3.12
N GLU A 241 -20.20 6.22 -4.15
CA GLU A 241 -20.93 6.12 -5.41
C GLU A 241 -20.47 4.90 -6.22
N LEU A 242 -21.43 4.03 -6.59
CA LEU A 242 -21.18 2.77 -7.29
C LEU A 242 -20.35 2.97 -8.56
N GLU A 243 -20.62 4.01 -9.33
CA GLU A 243 -19.93 4.31 -10.60
C GLU A 243 -18.46 4.71 -10.43
N LYS A 244 -18.00 4.97 -9.21
CA LYS A 244 -16.59 5.24 -8.88
C LYS A 244 -15.90 4.02 -8.27
N GLN A 245 -16.63 2.96 -7.97
CA GLN A 245 -16.05 1.70 -7.48
C GLN A 245 -15.37 0.94 -8.64
N PRO A 246 -14.43 0.04 -8.33
CA PRO A 246 -13.80 -0.80 -9.36
C PRO A 246 -14.81 -1.65 -10.12
N ARG A 247 -14.47 -1.99 -11.36
CA ARG A 247 -15.27 -2.89 -12.21
C ARG A 247 -14.53 -4.16 -12.52
N VAL A 248 -15.29 -5.22 -12.77
CA VAL A 248 -14.74 -6.43 -13.40
C VAL A 248 -14.14 -6.04 -14.75
N GLY A 249 -12.90 -6.46 -14.99
CA GLY A 249 -12.10 -6.13 -16.17
C GLY A 249 -11.32 -4.80 -16.08
N ASP A 250 -11.44 -4.04 -14.99
CA ASP A 250 -10.48 -2.96 -14.70
C ASP A 250 -9.15 -3.56 -14.22
N ALA A 251 -8.05 -2.81 -14.29
CA ALA A 251 -6.77 -3.29 -13.75
C ALA A 251 -6.82 -3.37 -12.20
N VAL A 252 -6.31 -4.45 -11.61
CA VAL A 252 -6.31 -4.65 -10.14
C VAL A 252 -5.63 -3.50 -9.40
N SER A 253 -4.41 -3.13 -9.80
CA SER A 253 -3.73 -1.93 -9.32
C SER A 253 -2.44 -1.66 -10.11
N SER A 254 -2.36 -0.52 -10.77
CA SER A 254 -1.09 -0.06 -11.34
C SER A 254 -0.13 0.49 -10.28
N LEU A 255 -0.64 0.96 -9.14
CA LEU A 255 0.19 1.63 -8.13
C LEU A 255 1.21 0.67 -7.49
N PHE A 256 0.80 -0.54 -7.11
CA PHE A 256 1.69 -1.48 -6.43
C PHE A 256 2.79 -1.98 -7.34
N GLY A 257 2.48 -2.31 -8.60
CA GLY A 257 3.50 -2.64 -9.59
C GLY A 257 4.50 -1.49 -9.84
N LEU A 258 4.05 -0.22 -9.80
CA LEU A 258 4.96 0.92 -9.91
C LEU A 258 5.87 1.07 -8.68
N ILE A 259 5.36 0.82 -7.47
CA ILE A 259 6.14 0.85 -6.23
C ILE A 259 7.13 -0.32 -6.21
N ALA A 260 6.70 -1.54 -6.53
CA ALA A 260 7.57 -2.72 -6.60
C ALA A 260 8.71 -2.50 -7.60
N ALA A 261 8.40 -2.03 -8.81
CA ALA A 261 9.43 -1.71 -9.79
C ALA A 261 10.42 -0.63 -9.31
N ASP A 262 10.00 0.31 -8.46
CA ASP A 262 10.90 1.26 -7.81
C ASP A 262 11.70 0.64 -6.67
N ILE A 263 11.21 -0.39 -5.98
CA ILE A 263 11.96 -1.14 -4.97
C ILE A 263 13.06 -1.95 -5.66
N ASP A 264 12.70 -2.80 -6.62
CA ASP A 264 13.63 -3.70 -7.34
C ASP A 264 14.75 -2.92 -8.03
N ALA A 265 14.36 -1.79 -8.64
CA ALA A 265 15.28 -0.87 -9.29
C ALA A 265 16.42 -0.35 -8.41
N GLN A 266 16.30 -0.45 -7.09
CA GLN A 266 17.17 0.20 -6.10
C GLN A 266 17.79 -0.81 -5.13
N THR A 267 17.11 -1.92 -4.85
CA THR A 267 17.66 -3.04 -4.09
C THR A 267 18.60 -3.90 -4.94
N GLY A 268 18.41 -3.92 -6.26
CA GLY A 268 19.28 -4.63 -7.19
C GLY A 268 19.14 -6.15 -7.08
N SER A 269 17.92 -6.63 -6.80
CA SER A 269 17.48 -8.01 -7.06
C SER A 269 17.67 -8.39 -8.53
#